data_AF-A0A1E5W4V4-F1
#
_entry.id   AF-A0A1E5W4V4-F1
#
_cell.length_a   1.000
_cell.length_b   1.000
_cell.length_c   1.000
_cell.angle_alpha   90.00
_cell.angle_beta   90.00
_cell.angle_gamma   90.00
#
_symmetry.space_group_name_H-M   'P 1'
#
loop_
_entity.id
_entity.type
_entity.pdbx_description
1 polymer ?
#
loop_
_entity_poly.entity_id
_entity_poly.type
_entity_poly.pdbx_seq_one_letter_code
_entity_poly.pdbx_strand_id
1 'polypeptide(L)'
;MCVNPVLVFGLLLQPTVNASSQILIYLLKGGPDKVRNKLWHVVDVRDLAEAPQASGRHICAPHVISVRDLLGLLKSKYPDYPCITKVSICDRDHPAPMISEKLKKLGWSCRPLEETIADTVEFCQQAGFLVDLDGEAPCRFLPLFNKI
;
A
#
# COMPACT_ATOMS: atom_id res chain seq x y z
N MET A 1 -2.41 22.10 13.22
CA MET A 1 -1.35 21.08 13.23
C MET A 1 -1.79 19.97 12.30
N CYS A 2 -0.96 19.54 11.35
CA CYS A 2 -1.40 18.59 10.32
C CYS A 2 -0.27 17.64 9.91
N VAL A 3 -0.50 16.34 10.14
CA VAL A 3 0.28 15.24 9.55
C VAL A 3 -0.43 14.84 8.25
N ASN A 4 0.31 14.80 7.15
CA ASN A 4 -0.19 14.48 5.82
C ASN A 4 0.36 13.12 5.43
N PRO A 5 -0.41 12.04 5.67
CA PRO A 5 0.02 10.70 5.29
C PRO A 5 -0.06 10.47 3.79
N VAL A 6 0.70 9.48 3.37
CA VAL A 6 0.65 8.87 2.03
C VAL A 6 -0.28 7.64 2.05
N LEU A 7 -0.06 6.64 1.19
CA LEU A 7 -0.81 5.39 1.31
C LEU A 7 -0.54 4.76 2.68
N VAL A 8 -1.60 4.43 3.39
CA VAL A 8 -1.53 3.84 4.72
C VAL A 8 -1.84 2.36 4.63
N PHE A 9 -0.89 1.53 5.03
CA PHE A 9 -1.03 0.07 5.17
C PHE A 9 -0.89 -0.31 6.64
N GLY A 10 -1.12 -1.59 6.96
CA GLY A 10 -1.04 -2.15 8.30
C GLY A 10 -2.33 -2.86 8.70
N LEU A 11 -2.34 -3.38 9.92
CA LEU A 11 -3.46 -4.10 10.50
C LEU A 11 -4.73 -3.23 10.52
N LEU A 12 -5.83 -3.77 10.01
CA LEU A 12 -7.12 -3.09 10.06
C LEU A 12 -7.85 -3.52 11.34
N LEU A 13 -8.24 -2.56 12.17
CA LEU A 13 -9.05 -2.81 13.37
C LEU A 13 -10.56 -2.86 13.08
N GLN A 14 -10.95 -2.54 11.84
CA GLN A 14 -12.34 -2.46 11.40
C GLN A 14 -12.72 -3.71 10.58
N PRO A 15 -14.01 -4.09 10.53
CA PRO A 15 -14.47 -5.29 9.82
C PRO A 15 -14.49 -5.12 8.29
N THR A 16 -14.17 -3.93 7.78
CA THR A 16 -14.26 -3.60 6.35
C THR A 16 -12.91 -3.17 5.80
N VAL A 17 -12.59 -3.64 4.59
CA VAL A 17 -11.39 -3.24 3.88
C VAL A 17 -11.43 -1.75 3.50
N ASN A 18 -10.37 -1.00 3.79
CA ASN A 18 -10.24 0.38 3.36
C ASN A 18 -9.71 0.47 1.91
N ALA A 19 -9.76 1.67 1.33
CA ALA A 19 -9.34 1.87 -0.06
C ALA A 19 -7.85 1.54 -0.30
N SER A 20 -6.95 1.82 0.64
CA SER A 20 -5.53 1.54 0.46
C SER A 20 -5.26 0.04 0.46
N SER A 21 -5.79 -0.73 1.40
CA SER A 21 -5.59 -2.18 1.45
C SER A 21 -6.18 -2.91 0.24
N GLN A 22 -7.22 -2.36 -0.43
CA GLN A 22 -7.73 -2.90 -1.70
C GLN A 22 -6.66 -2.96 -2.80
N ILE A 23 -5.63 -2.12 -2.73
CA ILE A 23 -4.48 -2.20 -3.63
C ILE A 23 -3.78 -3.55 -3.51
N LEU A 24 -3.41 -3.95 -2.29
CA LEU A 24 -2.68 -5.20 -2.05
C LEU A 24 -3.55 -6.41 -2.40
N ILE A 25 -4.85 -6.34 -2.06
CA ILE A 25 -5.83 -7.36 -2.45
C ILE A 25 -5.88 -7.51 -3.97
N TYR A 26 -6.00 -6.41 -4.71
CA TYR A 26 -6.01 -6.46 -6.18
C TYR A 26 -4.71 -7.04 -6.76
N LEU A 27 -3.56 -6.61 -6.21
CA LEU A 27 -2.26 -7.10 -6.68
C LEU A 27 -2.07 -8.61 -6.45
N LEU A 28 -2.65 -9.16 -5.37
CA LEU A 28 -2.58 -10.58 -4.99
C LEU A 28 -3.65 -11.43 -5.68
N LYS A 29 -4.92 -11.04 -5.64
CA LYS A 29 -6.01 -11.76 -6.32
C LYS A 29 -5.85 -11.73 -7.84
N GLY A 30 -5.22 -10.68 -8.37
CA GLY A 30 -5.17 -10.44 -9.80
C GLY A 30 -6.44 -9.75 -10.29
N GLY A 31 -6.45 -9.41 -11.57
CA GLY A 31 -7.61 -8.78 -12.20
C GLY A 31 -7.31 -8.26 -13.61
N PRO A 32 -8.37 -7.86 -14.34
CA PRO A 32 -8.27 -7.43 -15.73
C PRO A 32 -7.81 -5.97 -15.91
N ASP A 33 -7.80 -5.18 -14.83
CA ASP A 33 -7.56 -3.75 -14.90
C ASP A 33 -6.06 -3.42 -14.98
N LYS A 34 -5.75 -2.33 -15.68
CA LYS A 34 -4.39 -1.80 -15.79
C LYS A 34 -4.01 -1.00 -14.55
N VAL A 35 -2.78 -1.18 -14.08
CA VAL A 35 -2.20 -0.40 -12.98
C VAL A 35 -1.07 0.45 -13.54
N ARG A 36 -1.01 1.73 -13.16
CA ARG A 36 0.13 2.57 -13.55
C ARG A 36 1.34 2.25 -12.70
N ASN A 37 2.49 2.07 -13.33
CA ASN A 37 3.76 2.01 -12.64
C ASN A 37 4.06 3.40 -12.05
N LYS A 38 4.02 3.51 -10.73
CA LYS A 38 4.30 4.74 -9.99
C LYS A 38 5.13 4.43 -8.76
N LEU A 39 5.84 5.45 -8.27
CA LEU A 39 6.47 5.43 -6.95
C LEU A 39 5.39 5.71 -5.92
N TRP A 40 5.01 4.68 -5.20
CA TRP A 40 4.11 4.78 -4.09
C TRP A 40 4.90 5.04 -2.82
N HIS A 41 4.38 5.97 -2.03
CA HIS A 41 4.87 6.18 -0.70
C HIS A 41 3.91 5.49 0.25
N VAL A 42 4.47 4.76 1.20
CA VAL A 42 3.72 3.92 2.13
C VAL A 42 4.14 4.25 3.56
N VAL A 43 3.17 4.30 4.46
CA VAL A 43 3.38 4.35 5.91
C VAL A 43 2.52 3.29 6.60
N ASP A 44 3.04 2.72 7.68
CA ASP A 44 2.26 1.87 8.57
C ASP A 44 1.26 2.70 9.38
N VAL A 45 0.04 2.21 9.57
CA VAL A 45 -1.02 2.87 10.34
C VAL A 45 -0.59 3.14 11.80
N ARG A 46 0.24 2.27 12.39
CA ARG A 46 0.80 2.43 13.74
C ARG A 46 1.83 3.55 13.76
N ASP A 47 2.73 3.58 12.78
CA ASP A 47 3.74 4.65 12.65
C ASP A 47 3.08 6.01 12.45
N LEU A 48 1.97 6.05 11.70
CA LEU A 48 1.17 7.25 11.49
C LEU A 48 0.49 7.71 12.80
N ALA A 49 -0.05 6.78 13.58
CA ALA A 49 -0.68 7.09 14.87
C ALA A 49 0.34 7.60 15.91
N GLU A 50 1.57 7.09 15.85
CA GLU A 50 2.70 7.47 16.72
C GLU A 50 3.43 8.75 16.23
N ALA A 51 3.03 9.32 15.08
CA ALA A 51 3.72 10.47 14.51
C ALA A 51 3.63 11.71 15.42
N PRO A 52 4.77 12.38 15.70
CA PRO A 52 4.80 13.48 16.64
C PRO A 52 3.97 14.66 16.15
N GLN A 53 3.22 15.21 17.09
CA GLN A 53 2.39 16.38 16.89
C GLN A 53 3.27 17.64 16.92
N ALA A 54 3.42 18.31 15.77
CA ALA A 54 4.25 19.50 15.62
C ALA A 54 3.57 20.61 14.79
N SER A 55 3.99 21.85 15.01
CA SER A 55 3.42 23.02 14.33
C SER A 55 3.62 22.99 12.81
N GLY A 56 2.57 23.32 12.05
CA GLY A 56 2.61 23.35 10.59
C GLY A 56 2.21 22.03 9.92
N ARG A 57 2.73 21.82 8.70
CA ARG A 57 2.47 20.65 7.85
C ARG A 57 3.68 19.72 7.82
N HIS A 58 3.42 18.45 8.08
CA HIS A 58 4.41 17.38 8.08
C HIS A 58 4.00 16.32 7.05
N ILE A 59 4.91 15.93 6.16
CA ILE A 59 4.70 14.81 5.24
C ILE A 59 5.11 13.53 5.98
N CYS A 60 4.25 12.53 5.94
CA CYS A 60 4.44 11.22 6.55
C CYS A 60 4.52 10.17 5.43
N ALA A 61 5.73 9.98 4.93
CA ALA A 61 6.09 9.18 3.76
C ALA A 61 7.47 8.50 4.01
N PRO A 62 7.53 7.48 4.88
CA PRO A 62 8.81 6.88 5.29
C PRO A 62 9.39 5.94 4.24
N HIS A 63 8.53 5.26 3.47
CA HIS A 63 8.92 4.27 2.48
C HIS A 63 8.50 4.68 1.08
N VAL A 64 9.28 4.30 0.09
CA VAL A 64 8.97 4.46 -1.33
C VAL A 64 9.20 3.13 -2.06
N ILE A 65 8.25 2.73 -2.90
CA ILE A 65 8.32 1.49 -3.68
C ILE A 65 7.60 1.67 -5.02
N SER A 66 8.15 1.12 -6.10
CA SER A 66 7.43 1.10 -7.38
C SER A 66 6.36 0.00 -7.38
N VAL A 67 5.30 0.13 -8.19
CA VAL A 67 4.29 -0.94 -8.33
C VAL A 67 4.93 -2.24 -8.82
N ARG A 68 5.97 -2.17 -9.67
CA ARG A 68 6.70 -3.35 -10.14
C ARG A 68 7.48 -4.02 -9.02
N ASP A 69 8.16 -3.25 -8.18
CA ASP A 69 8.93 -3.79 -7.05
C ASP A 69 8.00 -4.35 -5.98
N LEU A 70 6.88 -3.68 -5.72
CA LEU A 70 5.83 -4.18 -4.83
C LEU A 70 5.26 -5.51 -5.35
N LEU A 71 4.96 -5.61 -6.64
CA LEU A 71 4.52 -6.87 -7.24
C LEU A 71 5.61 -7.95 -7.12
N GLY A 72 6.88 -7.60 -7.31
CA GLY A 72 8.01 -8.52 -7.13
C GLY A 72 8.10 -9.05 -5.69
N LEU A 73 7.99 -8.16 -4.71
CA LEU A 73 7.97 -8.50 -3.28
C LEU A 73 6.79 -9.42 -2.95
N LEU A 74 5.60 -9.11 -3.44
CA LEU A 74 4.40 -9.93 -3.21
C LEU A 74 4.55 -11.32 -3.82
N LYS A 75 5.03 -11.44 -5.06
CA LYS A 75 5.27 -12.75 -5.70
C LYS A 75 6.34 -13.56 -4.98
N SER A 76 7.35 -12.91 -4.42
CA SER A 76 8.39 -13.60 -3.66
C SER A 76 7.90 -14.12 -2.31
N LYS A 77 7.03 -13.36 -1.61
CA LYS A 77 6.51 -13.73 -0.28
C LYS A 77 5.27 -14.61 -0.34
N TYR A 78 4.45 -14.47 -1.38
CA TYR A 78 3.14 -15.08 -1.50
C TYR A 78 2.96 -15.76 -2.87
N PRO A 79 3.79 -16.78 -3.19
CA PRO A 79 3.84 -17.39 -4.51
C PRO A 79 2.56 -18.13 -4.92
N ASP A 80 1.73 -18.54 -3.95
CA ASP A 80 0.51 -19.31 -4.18
C ASP A 80 -0.66 -18.45 -4.71
N TYR A 81 -0.52 -17.12 -4.69
CA TYR A 81 -1.55 -16.23 -5.22
C TYR A 81 -1.35 -15.96 -6.71
N PRO A 82 -2.43 -15.86 -7.51
CA PRO A 82 -2.34 -15.62 -8.95
C PRO A 82 -1.52 -14.38 -9.30
N CYS A 83 -1.74 -13.31 -8.52
CA CYS A 83 -1.21 -11.97 -8.70
C CYS A 83 -1.51 -11.34 -10.07
N ILE A 84 -1.41 -10.01 -10.18
CA ILE A 84 -1.44 -9.38 -11.50
C ILE A 84 -0.19 -9.74 -12.33
N THR A 85 -0.32 -9.62 -13.65
CA THR A 85 0.82 -9.78 -14.56
C THR A 85 1.58 -8.46 -14.72
N LYS A 86 2.87 -8.55 -15.06
CA LYS A 86 3.68 -7.35 -15.38
C LYS A 86 3.14 -6.59 -16.61
N VAL A 87 2.43 -7.28 -17.52
CA VAL A 87 1.79 -6.67 -18.71
C VAL A 87 0.63 -5.74 -18.31
N SER A 88 -0.03 -6.02 -17.18
CA SER A 88 -1.06 -5.13 -16.62
C SER A 88 -0.49 -3.83 -16.04
N ILE A 89 0.85 -3.70 -15.93
CA ILE A 89 1.52 -2.52 -15.38
C ILE A 89 2.04 -1.62 -16.51
N CYS A 90 1.46 -0.44 -16.67
CA CYS A 90 1.86 0.54 -17.70
C CYS A 90 2.86 1.57 -17.16
N ASP A 91 3.94 1.84 -17.89
CA ASP A 91 4.97 2.80 -17.48
C ASP A 91 4.50 4.26 -17.46
N ARG A 92 5.12 5.05 -16.58
CA ARG A 92 4.90 6.48 -16.37
C ARG A 92 6.15 7.13 -15.78
N ASP A 93 6.24 8.45 -15.96
CA ASP A 93 7.23 9.26 -15.27
C ASP A 93 7.00 9.25 -13.76
N HIS A 94 8.11 9.13 -13.03
CA HIS A 94 8.14 9.10 -11.59
C HIS A 94 8.56 10.48 -11.07
N PRO A 95 7.66 11.25 -10.43
CA PRO A 95 8.07 12.47 -9.75
C PRO A 95 9.07 12.13 -8.63
N ALA A 96 9.91 13.10 -8.27
CA ALA A 96 10.87 12.94 -7.18
C ALA A 96 10.16 12.46 -5.89
N PRO A 97 10.78 11.54 -5.13
CA PRO A 97 10.18 11.01 -3.91
C PRO A 97 9.98 12.11 -2.87
N MET A 98 8.89 11.99 -2.11
CA MET A 98 8.60 12.86 -0.98
C MET A 98 9.51 12.52 0.21
N ILE A 99 9.84 13.53 1.02
CA ILE A 99 10.72 13.37 2.17
C ILE A 99 9.99 13.66 3.49
N SER A 100 10.23 12.81 4.49
CA SER A 100 9.67 12.94 5.85
C SER A 100 10.64 13.63 6.83
N GLU A 101 11.54 14.48 6.34
CA GLU A 101 12.64 15.05 7.14
C GLU A 101 12.17 15.78 8.40
N LYS A 102 11.06 16.52 8.31
CA LYS A 102 10.54 17.24 9.48
C LYS A 102 10.12 16.30 10.60
N LEU A 103 9.52 15.15 10.27
CA LEU A 103 9.16 14.14 11.28
C LEU A 103 10.41 13.43 11.81
N LYS A 104 11.36 13.08 10.92
CA LYS A 104 12.63 12.45 11.33
C LYS A 104 13.43 13.33 12.31
N LYS A 105 13.44 14.66 12.09
CA LYS A 105 14.08 15.63 13.01
C LYS A 105 13.43 15.67 14.39
N LEU A 106 12.21 15.17 14.54
CA LEU A 106 11.50 15.07 15.82
C LEU A 106 11.69 13.70 16.50
N GLY A 107 12.62 12.86 16.00
CA GLY A 107 12.87 11.53 16.53
C GLY A 107 11.89 10.46 16.07
N TRP A 108 11.06 10.75 15.05
CA TRP A 108 10.13 9.76 14.50
C TRP A 108 10.89 8.66 13.76
N SER A 109 10.62 7.41 14.15
CA SER A 109 11.10 6.18 13.51
C SER A 109 9.92 5.40 12.92
N CYS A 110 10.19 4.51 11.97
CA CYS A 110 9.17 3.75 11.28
C CYS A 110 9.57 2.28 11.16
N ARG A 111 8.57 1.41 11.11
CA ARG A 111 8.73 -0.04 10.89
C ARG A 111 9.18 -0.30 9.44
N PRO A 112 9.85 -1.42 9.15
CA PRO A 112 10.18 -1.79 7.78
C PRO A 112 8.95 -1.92 6.88
N LEU A 113 9.10 -1.60 5.60
CA LEU A 113 8.02 -1.69 4.62
C LEU A 113 7.52 -3.14 4.47
N GLU A 114 8.44 -4.10 4.49
CA GLU A 114 8.15 -5.52 4.34
C GLU A 114 7.30 -6.06 5.48
N GLU A 115 7.52 -5.57 6.71
CA GLU A 115 6.70 -5.88 7.88
C GLU A 115 5.29 -5.29 7.72
N THR A 116 5.21 -4.00 7.33
CA THR A 116 3.94 -3.32 7.09
C THR A 116 3.07 -4.06 6.05
N ILE A 117 3.69 -4.49 4.94
CA ILE A 117 3.01 -5.25 3.89
C ILE A 117 2.60 -6.62 4.41
N ALA A 118 3.48 -7.31 5.14
CA ALA A 118 3.20 -8.64 5.65
C ALA A 118 1.98 -8.66 6.58
N ASP A 119 1.96 -7.74 7.55
CA ASP A 119 0.85 -7.58 8.49
C ASP A 119 -0.47 -7.29 7.76
N THR A 120 -0.42 -6.45 6.71
CA THR A 120 -1.63 -6.12 5.93
C THR A 120 -2.16 -7.33 5.17
N VAL A 121 -1.27 -8.11 4.56
CA VAL A 121 -1.67 -9.30 3.79
C VAL A 121 -2.19 -10.39 4.72
N GLU A 122 -1.52 -10.65 5.84
CA GLU A 122 -1.96 -11.63 6.83
C GLU A 122 -3.35 -11.29 7.36
N PHE A 123 -3.61 -10.02 7.68
CA PHE A 123 -4.96 -9.59 8.04
C PHE A 123 -5.97 -9.87 6.91
N CYS A 124 -5.64 -9.54 5.66
CA CYS A 124 -6.52 -9.81 4.53
C CYS A 124 -6.81 -11.31 4.34
N GLN A 125 -5.85 -12.19 4.67
CA GLN A 125 -6.04 -13.64 4.68
C GLN A 125 -7.00 -14.08 5.77
N GLN A 126 -6.75 -13.67 7.01
CA GLN A 126 -7.56 -14.04 8.17
C GLN A 126 -9.00 -13.54 8.05
N ALA A 127 -9.20 -12.37 7.45
CA ALA A 127 -10.52 -11.80 7.18
C ALA A 127 -11.22 -12.38 5.93
N GLY A 128 -10.55 -13.26 5.17
CA GLY A 128 -11.12 -13.90 3.97
C GLY A 128 -11.17 -13.00 2.74
N PHE A 129 -10.54 -11.82 2.74
CA PHE A 129 -10.57 -10.87 1.62
C PHE A 129 -9.78 -11.34 0.38
N LEU A 130 -8.93 -12.36 0.51
CA LEU A 130 -8.12 -12.91 -0.57
C LEU A 130 -8.68 -14.20 -1.18
N VAL A 131 -9.80 -14.71 -0.67
CA VAL A 131 -10.48 -15.89 -1.23
C VAL A 131 -11.43 -15.42 -2.33
N ASP A 132 -11.51 -16.17 -3.43
CA ASP A 132 -12.58 -16.00 -4.43
C ASP A 132 -13.76 -16.87 -4.02
N LEU A 133 -14.95 -16.28 -3.92
CA LEU A 133 -16.18 -17.03 -3.74
C LEU A 133 -16.72 -17.44 -5.11
N ASP A 134 -17.24 -18.66 -5.22
CA ASP A 134 -17.83 -19.15 -6.47
C ASP A 134 -18.93 -18.20 -6.98
N GLY A 135 -18.74 -17.69 -8.20
CA GLY A 135 -19.68 -16.76 -8.85
C GLY A 135 -19.47 -15.28 -8.53
N GLU A 136 -18.40 -14.91 -7.80
CA GLU A 136 -18.08 -13.51 -7.52
C GLU A 136 -17.51 -12.78 -8.75
N ALA A 137 -17.80 -11.49 -8.87
CA ALA A 137 -17.25 -10.65 -9.92
C ALA A 137 -15.72 -10.53 -9.79
N PRO A 138 -14.97 -10.41 -10.91
CA PRO A 138 -13.52 -10.29 -10.85
C PRO A 138 -13.12 -9.06 -10.03
N CYS A 139 -12.07 -9.20 -9.22
CA CYS A 139 -11.50 -8.10 -8.43
C CYS A 139 -11.16 -6.91 -9.35
N ARG A 140 -11.54 -5.70 -8.94
CA ARG A 140 -11.34 -4.46 -9.71
C ARG A 140 -10.38 -3.51 -9.02
N PHE A 141 -9.53 -2.86 -9.80
CA PHE A 141 -8.60 -1.86 -9.31
C PHE A 141 -9.32 -0.52 -9.16
N LEU A 142 -9.19 0.11 -7.99
CA LEU A 142 -9.79 1.41 -7.74
C LEU A 142 -9.22 2.48 -8.69
N PRO A 143 -10.04 3.11 -9.56
CA PRO A 143 -9.54 4.05 -10.58
C PRO A 143 -8.84 5.29 -10.01
N LEU A 144 -9.08 5.62 -8.74
CA LEU A 144 -8.47 6.78 -8.07
C LEU A 144 -6.94 6.63 -8.00
N PHE A 145 -6.42 5.43 -7.79
CA PHE A 145 -4.97 5.16 -7.74
C PHE A 145 -4.32 5.27 -9.12
N ASN A 146 -5.14 5.24 -10.18
CA ASN A 146 -4.75 5.59 -11.53
C ASN A 146 -4.93 7.08 -11.88
N LYS A 147 -5.29 7.94 -10.92
CA LYS A 147 -5.36 9.40 -11.10
C LYS A 147 -4.34 10.15 -10.25
N ILE A 148 -4.26 9.86 -8.95
CA ILE A 148 -3.23 10.41 -8.02
C ILE A 148 -1.83 10.00 -8.45
#